data_AF-A0A376EBI9-F1
#
_entry.id   AF-A0A376EBI9-F1
#
_cell.length_a   1.000
_cell.length_b   1.000
_cell.length_c   1.000
_cell.angle_alpha   90.00
_cell.angle_beta   90.00
_cell.angle_gamma   90.00
#
_symmetry.space_group_name_H-M   'P 1'
#
loop_
_entity.id
_entity.type
_entity.pdbx_description
1 polymer ?
#
loop_
_entity_poly.entity_id
_entity_poly.type
_entity_poly.pdbx_seq_one_letter_code
_entity_poly.pdbx_strand_id
1 'polypeptide(L)'
;MTVRIFTYKIGKFEYTEDKSQDHIEFQFKDKKEHDSYIKTILSAGYQQTEKGKVLTGENYVDYFKNKAQIRMVYPKTTQDNYTILVFK
;
A
#
# COMPACT_ATOMS: atom_id res chain seq x y z
N MET A 1 31.98 4.85 4.45
CA MET A 1 30.52 4.64 4.68
C MET A 1 29.82 4.69 3.34
N THR A 2 29.41 3.53 2.82
CA THR A 2 28.79 3.45 1.49
C THR A 2 27.27 3.60 1.65
N VAL A 3 26.74 4.77 1.30
CA VAL A 3 25.29 5.02 1.24
C VAL A 3 24.75 4.26 0.03
N ARG A 4 23.96 3.20 0.26
CA ARG A 4 23.22 2.52 -0.81
C ARG A 4 21.93 3.30 -1.07
N ILE A 5 21.86 3.95 -2.22
CA ILE A 5 20.65 4.61 -2.71
C ILE A 5 19.79 3.54 -3.38
N PHE A 6 18.60 3.28 -2.84
CA PHE A 6 17.64 2.36 -3.46
C PHE A 6 16.72 3.16 -4.39
N THR A 7 16.97 3.07 -5.70
CA THR A 7 16.08 3.63 -6.73
C THR A 7 15.00 2.60 -7.04
N TYR A 8 13.81 2.76 -6.45
CA TYR A 8 12.65 1.96 -6.85
C TYR A 8 12.11 2.52 -8.18
N LYS A 9 11.96 1.65 -9.18
CA LYS A 9 11.30 1.97 -10.45
C LYS A 9 9.81 1.97 -10.17
N ILE A 10 9.29 3.13 -9.81
CA ILE A 10 7.92 3.21 -9.33
C ILE A 10 6.97 2.98 -10.51
N GLY A 11 6.11 1.97 -10.38
CA GLY A 11 5.10 1.60 -11.38
C GLY A 11 4.20 2.77 -11.73
N LYS A 12 3.66 2.76 -12.95
CA LYS A 12 2.84 3.82 -13.54
C LYS A 12 1.66 4.13 -12.61
N PHE A 13 1.70 5.30 -11.96
CA PHE A 13 0.62 5.76 -11.10
C PHE A 13 -0.47 6.41 -11.94
N GLU A 14 -1.70 5.91 -11.83
CA GLU A 14 -2.88 6.65 -12.26
C GLU A 14 -3.41 7.43 -11.06
N TYR A 15 -3.27 8.76 -11.11
CA TYR A 15 -3.90 9.66 -10.14
C TYR A 15 -5.37 9.80 -10.53
N THR A 16 -6.27 9.12 -9.83
CA THR A 16 -7.70 9.42 -9.87
C THR A 16 -7.94 10.69 -9.04
N GLU A 17 -8.33 11.79 -9.69
CA GLU A 17 -8.50 13.14 -9.12
C GLU A 17 -9.69 13.29 -8.14
N ASP A 18 -9.86 12.40 -7.16
CA ASP A 18 -10.87 12.58 -6.12
C ASP A 18 -10.26 13.20 -4.85
N LYS A 19 -10.32 14.53 -4.76
CA LYS A 19 -9.74 15.38 -3.68
C LYS A 19 -10.50 15.29 -2.34
N SER A 20 -11.18 14.19 -2.08
CA SER A 20 -12.03 13.99 -0.87
C SER A 20 -11.34 13.17 0.23
N GLN A 21 -10.24 12.47 -0.08
CA GLN A 21 -9.66 11.51 0.86
C GLN A 21 -8.26 11.94 1.33
N ASP A 22 -8.04 11.94 2.65
CA ASP A 22 -6.77 12.33 3.31
C ASP A 22 -5.69 11.24 3.18
N HIS A 23 -5.60 10.64 2.00
CA HIS A 23 -4.63 9.62 1.68
C HIS A 23 -4.26 9.64 0.20
N ILE A 24 -3.15 8.98 -0.10
CA ILE A 24 -2.72 8.69 -1.47
C ILE A 24 -3.06 7.24 -1.77
N GLU A 25 -3.76 7.00 -2.88
CA GLU A 25 -4.10 5.67 -3.35
C GLU A 25 -3.13 5.20 -4.44
N PHE A 26 -2.70 3.94 -4.35
CA PHE A 26 -1.91 3.25 -5.37
C PHE A 26 -2.54 1.91 -5.70
N GLN A 27 -2.54 1.53 -6.98
CA GLN A 27 -3.08 0.25 -7.43
C GLN A 27 -2.03 -0.58 -8.17
N PHE A 28 -1.99 -1.88 -7.87
CA PHE A 28 -1.10 -2.85 -8.52
C PHE A 28 -1.93 -3.99 -9.11
N LYS A 29 -1.68 -4.29 -10.39
CA LYS A 29 -2.28 -5.46 -11.06
C LYS A 29 -1.60 -6.75 -10.65
N ASP A 30 -0.28 -6.71 -10.45
CA ASP A 30 0.52 -7.89 -10.14
C ASP A 30 0.74 -8.01 -8.62
N LYS A 31 0.41 -9.18 -8.08
CA LYS A 31 0.69 -9.55 -6.69
C LYS A 31 2.17 -9.37 -6.31
N LYS A 32 3.10 -9.60 -7.24
CA LYS A 32 4.55 -9.46 -7.01
C LYS A 32 4.93 -8.02 -6.67
N GLU A 33 4.36 -7.05 -7.37
CA GLU A 33 4.64 -5.63 -7.11
C GLU A 33 4.09 -5.20 -5.74
N HIS A 34 2.87 -5.64 -5.43
CA HIS A 34 2.25 -5.46 -4.11
C HIS A 34 3.07 -6.11 -2.98
N ASP A 35 3.47 -7.37 -3.13
CA ASP A 35 4.30 -8.08 -2.15
C ASP A 35 5.67 -7.42 -1.97
N SER A 36 6.25 -6.88 -3.05
CA SER A 36 7.48 -6.10 -2.98
C SER A 36 7.30 -4.83 -2.16
N TYR A 37 6.17 -4.13 -2.32
CA TYR A 37 5.86 -2.94 -1.53
C TYR A 37 5.74 -3.28 -0.03
N ILE A 38 5.05 -4.39 0.31
CA ILE A 38 4.95 -4.88 1.70
C ILE A 38 6.35 -5.10 2.29
N LYS A 39 7.24 -5.79 1.56
CA LYS A 39 8.62 -6.02 2.04
C LYS A 39 9.37 -4.71 2.28
N THR A 40 9.18 -3.72 1.41
CA THR A 40 9.80 -2.40 1.55
C THR A 40 9.32 -1.69 2.82
N ILE A 41 8.01 -1.66 3.10
CA ILE A 41 7.50 -0.96 4.30
C ILE A 41 7.88 -1.69 5.59
N LEU A 42 7.92 -3.02 5.59
CA LEU A 42 8.39 -3.81 6.72
C LEU A 42 9.88 -3.53 7.00
N SER A 43 10.69 -3.50 5.94
CA SER A 43 12.12 -3.15 6.03
C SER A 43 12.32 -1.70 6.49
N ALA A 44 11.38 -0.81 6.17
CA ALA A 44 11.35 0.56 6.65
C ALA A 44 10.88 0.67 8.12
N GLY A 45 10.49 -0.43 8.77
CA GLY A 45 10.10 -0.47 10.18
C GLY A 45 8.61 -0.23 10.46
N TYR A 46 7.74 -0.35 9.45
CA TYR A 46 6.31 -0.42 9.69
C TYR A 46 5.94 -1.76 10.31
N GLN A 47 5.00 -1.73 11.25
CA GLN A 47 4.51 -2.92 11.94
C GLN A 47 3.04 -3.14 11.60
N GLN A 48 2.66 -4.40 11.41
CA GLN A 48 1.27 -4.76 11.19
C GLN A 48 0.46 -4.50 12.47
N THR A 49 -0.63 -3.73 12.38
CA THR A 49 -1.44 -3.32 13.53
C THR A 49 -2.85 -3.86 13.52
N GLU A 50 -3.52 -3.85 12.37
CA GLU A 50 -4.95 -4.21 12.27
C GLU A 50 -5.24 -5.02 11.01
N LYS A 51 -6.31 -5.80 11.06
CA LYS A 51 -6.91 -6.47 9.91
C LYS A 51 -8.43 -6.33 9.96
N GLY A 52 -9.05 -6.15 8.82
CA GLY A 52 -10.50 -6.04 8.76
C GLY A 52 -11.04 -6.18 7.35
N LYS A 53 -12.26 -5.68 7.15
CA LYS A 53 -12.88 -5.55 5.83
C LYS A 53 -13.29 -4.11 5.60
N VAL A 54 -13.07 -3.62 4.38
CA VAL A 54 -13.66 -2.34 3.96
C VAL A 54 -15.16 -2.53 3.69
N LEU A 55 -15.91 -1.44 3.60
CA LEU A 55 -17.37 -1.46 3.39
C LEU A 55 -17.78 -2.23 2.13
N THR A 56 -16.96 -2.13 1.09
CA THR A 56 -17.15 -2.86 -0.17
C THR A 56 -16.85 -4.35 -0.04
N GLY A 57 -16.22 -4.80 1.06
CA GLY A 57 -16.07 -6.20 1.47
C GLY A 57 -14.69 -6.83 1.23
N GLU A 58 -13.75 -6.10 0.64
CA GLU A 58 -12.35 -6.48 0.49
C GLU A 58 -11.68 -6.57 1.87
N ASN A 59 -10.76 -7.52 2.03
CA ASN A 59 -9.97 -7.59 3.26
C ASN A 59 -8.90 -6.50 3.24
N TYR A 60 -8.56 -5.96 4.41
CA TYR A 60 -7.43 -5.06 4.55
C TYR A 60 -6.49 -5.46 5.69
N VAL A 61 -5.25 -4.99 5.59
CA VAL A 61 -4.23 -5.06 6.65
C VAL A 61 -3.59 -3.69 6.80
N ASP A 62 -3.53 -3.20 8.03
CA ASP A 62 -2.90 -1.92 8.35
C ASP A 62 -1.48 -2.11 8.90
N TYR A 63 -0.65 -1.16 8.52
CA TYR A 63 0.73 -1.04 8.93
C TYR A 63 0.98 0.37 9.47
N PHE A 64 1.62 0.46 10.63
CA PHE A 64 1.84 1.73 11.31
C PHE A 64 3.30 1.97 11.66
N LYS A 65 3.73 3.23 11.54
CA LYS A 65 5.03 3.72 12.01
C LYS A 65 4.95 5.22 12.27
N ASN A 66 5.29 5.66 13.48
CA ASN A 66 5.44 7.09 13.81
C ASN A 66 4.26 7.97 13.34
N LYS A 67 3.02 7.59 13.66
CA LYS A 67 1.79 8.29 13.23
C LYS A 67 1.42 8.16 11.75
N ALA A 68 2.28 7.58 10.92
CA ALA A 68 1.94 7.24 9.54
C ALA A 68 1.28 5.85 9.47
N GLN A 69 0.18 5.77 8.72
CA GLN A 69 -0.57 4.54 8.47
C GLN A 69 -0.54 4.20 6.98
N ILE A 70 -0.34 2.93 6.68
CA ILE A 70 -0.48 2.36 5.35
C ILE A 70 -1.48 1.21 5.43
N ARG A 71 -2.54 1.26 4.63
CA ARG A 71 -3.53 0.20 4.50
C ARG A 71 -3.32 -0.55 3.20
N MET A 72 -3.15 -1.87 3.30
CA MET A 72 -3.16 -2.78 2.16
C MET A 72 -4.55 -3.36 2.02
N VAL A 73 -5.22 -3.10 0.90
CA VAL A 73 -6.53 -3.67 0.56
C VAL A 73 -6.32 -4.76 -0.49
N TYR A 74 -6.84 -5.94 -0.19
CA TYR A 74 -6.64 -7.14 -0.99
C TYR A 74 -7.86 -7.39 -1.88
N PRO A 75 -7.64 -7.65 -3.19
CA PRO A 75 -8.72 -7.89 -4.12
C PRO A 75 -9.52 -9.14 -3.72
N LYS A 76 -10.83 -9.12 -3.98
CA LYS A 76 -11.71 -10.28 -3.76
C LYS A 76 -11.49 -11.36 -4.80
N THR A 77 -11.20 -10.96 -6.03
CA THR A 77 -10.99 -11.86 -7.15
C THR A 77 -9.60 -11.66 -7.74
N THR A 78 -9.10 -12.64 -8.48
CA THR A 78 -7.79 -12.56 -9.15
C THR A 78 -7.76 -11.58 -10.33
N GLN A 79 -8.91 -11.00 -10.70
CA GLN A 79 -9.04 -10.02 -11.78
C GLN A 79 -8.95 -8.57 -11.28
N ASP A 80 -9.12 -8.35 -9.97
CA ASP A 80 -9.11 -7.01 -9.38
C ASP A 80 -7.69 -6.60 -8.96
N ASN A 81 -7.46 -5.29 -8.87
CA ASN A 81 -6.19 -4.73 -8.46
C ASN A 81 -5.99 -4.83 -6.93
N TYR A 82 -4.74 -4.96 -6.50
CA TYR A 82 -4.34 -4.66 -5.13
C TYR A 82 -4.31 -3.15 -4.93
N THR A 83 -4.82 -2.68 -3.79
CA THR A 83 -4.87 -1.25 -3.49
C THR A 83 -4.08 -0.93 -2.22
N ILE A 84 -3.30 0.15 -2.25
CA ILE A 84 -2.53 0.65 -1.12
C ILE A 84 -3.00 2.07 -0.83
N LEU A 85 -3.41 2.33 0.41
CA LEU A 85 -3.77 3.66 0.89
C LEU A 85 -2.72 4.16 1.88
N VAL A 86 -2.14 5.33 1.61
CA VAL A 86 -1.15 5.97 2.49
C VAL A 86 -1.76 7.22 3.10
N PHE A 87 -2.05 7.17 4.40
CA PHE A 87 -2.68 8.27 5.13
C PHE A 87 -1.63 9.30 5.58
N LYS A 88 -2.00 10.58 5.56
CA LYS A 88 -1.14 11.71 5.97
C LYS A 88 -1.14 11.95 7.47
#